data_AF-A0A7J9W3Z2-F1
#
_entry.id   AF-A0A7J9W3Z2-F1
#
_cell.length_a   1.000
_cell.length_b   1.000
_cell.length_c   1.000
_cell.angle_alpha   90.00
_cell.angle_beta   90.00
_cell.angle_gamma   90.00
#
_symmetry.space_group_name_H-M   'P 1'
#
loop_
_entity.id
_entity.type
_entity.pdbx_description
1 polymer ?
#
loop_
_entity_poly.entity_id
_entity_poly.type
_entity_poly.pdbx_seq_one_letter_code
_entity_poly.pdbx_strand_id
1 'polypeptide(L)'
;MRASFVFSEVVTGLRRNLTMTVAMILTTAISLGLLGGGLLVVTTIDRMQDLYYDRVEVAVFLSEDVSANDPECSAEPCSSLRAELEATSGVESVAFESREDAFNRFQQIFESQPELRELARPEALPASFRVKLADPQRFDVIAQEFTGRAGVDRVQDQGEYLEELFQTLSGVRNATFAVALVQALAALLLISNTIQVSAFTRRTEVGIMRLTGATRWYTQLPFLLEAVVAGLIGGVLAVVGLTTAKTAFIDVVLADVFEAGIVPRITLSDIAFISPVLLLVGAGISAVTGYVTLRLYVRT
;
A
#
# COMPACT_ATOMS: atom_id res chain seq x y z
N MET A 1 -11.89 -35.57 24.01
CA MET A 1 -10.46 -35.91 23.81
C MET A 1 -9.64 -35.17 24.84
N ARG A 2 -8.59 -35.77 25.40
CA ARG A 2 -7.60 -34.98 26.15
C ARG A 2 -6.82 -34.16 25.12
N ALA A 3 -6.97 -32.84 25.12
CA ALA A 3 -6.31 -31.93 24.18
C ALA A 3 -4.77 -32.15 24.13
N SER A 4 -4.20 -32.60 25.26
CA SER A 4 -2.80 -32.98 25.38
C SER A 4 -2.36 -34.07 24.41
N PHE A 5 -3.20 -35.05 24.08
CA PHE A 5 -2.86 -36.16 23.18
C PHE A 5 -2.74 -35.70 21.73
N VAL A 6 -3.70 -34.90 21.26
CA VAL A 6 -3.69 -34.35 19.90
C VAL A 6 -2.50 -33.41 19.71
N PHE A 7 -2.20 -32.58 20.73
CA PHE A 7 -1.07 -31.66 20.68
C PHE A 7 0.28 -32.39 20.66
N SER A 8 0.45 -33.46 21.45
CA SER A 8 1.67 -34.27 21.41
C SER A 8 1.87 -34.96 20.06
N GLU A 9 0.79 -35.39 19.42
CA GLU A 9 0.82 -36.02 18.09
C GLU A 9 1.30 -35.05 17.00
N VAL A 10 0.83 -33.81 17.07
CA VAL A 10 1.21 -32.71 16.17
C VAL A 10 2.68 -32.36 16.35
N VAL A 11 3.14 -32.15 17.58
CA VAL A 11 4.56 -31.84 17.88
C VAL A 11 5.49 -32.97 17.43
N THR A 12 5.07 -34.22 17.63
CA THR A 12 5.84 -35.39 17.21
C THR A 12 5.89 -35.53 15.69
N GLY A 13 4.77 -35.24 15.00
CA GLY A 13 4.71 -35.19 13.53
C GLY A 13 5.61 -34.12 12.92
N LEU A 14 5.53 -32.90 13.47
CA LEU A 14 6.40 -31.75 13.16
C LEU A 14 7.89 -32.11 13.27
N ARG A 15 8.29 -32.80 14.34
CA ARG A 15 9.70 -33.17 14.57
C ARG A 15 10.20 -34.27 13.64
N ARG A 16 9.34 -35.19 13.22
CA ARG A 16 9.74 -36.35 12.41
C ARG A 16 9.98 -35.99 10.94
N ASN A 17 9.28 -34.96 10.43
CA ASN A 17 9.45 -34.40 9.09
C ASN A 17 9.93 -32.93 9.14
N LEU A 18 10.99 -32.69 9.90
CA LEU A 18 11.42 -31.35 10.28
C LEU A 18 11.84 -30.48 9.08
N THR A 19 12.57 -31.05 8.10
CA THR A 19 13.04 -30.30 6.91
C THR A 19 11.88 -29.80 6.06
N MET A 20 10.92 -30.67 5.74
CA MET A 20 9.74 -30.32 4.95
C MET A 20 8.85 -29.32 5.69
N THR A 21 8.70 -29.50 7.01
CA THR A 21 7.88 -28.59 7.81
C THR A 21 8.51 -27.20 7.93
N VAL A 22 9.83 -27.12 8.12
CA VAL A 22 10.55 -25.83 8.10
C VAL A 22 10.43 -25.17 6.73
N ALA A 23 10.58 -25.91 5.63
CA ALA A 23 10.41 -25.36 4.28
C ALA A 23 8.99 -24.80 4.06
N MET A 24 7.97 -25.52 4.51
CA MET A 24 6.57 -25.07 4.47
C MET A 24 6.35 -23.80 5.32
N ILE A 25 6.87 -23.77 6.55
CA ILE A 25 6.75 -22.60 7.45
C ILE A 25 7.42 -21.37 6.83
N LEU A 26 8.66 -21.51 6.34
CA LEU A 26 9.42 -20.41 5.74
C LEU A 26 8.75 -19.88 4.47
N THR A 27 8.28 -20.77 3.59
CA THR A 27 7.60 -20.35 2.36
C THR A 27 6.28 -19.64 2.68
N THR A 28 5.54 -20.13 3.67
CA THR A 28 4.32 -19.46 4.15
C THR A 28 4.63 -18.10 4.77
N ALA A 29 5.72 -18.00 5.55
CA ALA A 29 6.16 -16.74 6.13
C ALA A 29 6.55 -15.71 5.07
N ILE A 30 7.27 -16.12 4.01
CA ILE A 30 7.63 -15.24 2.89
C ILE A 30 6.38 -14.78 2.14
N SER A 31 5.46 -15.70 1.82
CA SER A 31 4.21 -15.36 1.12
C SER A 31 3.35 -14.38 1.93
N LEU A 32 3.14 -14.63 3.23
CA LEU A 32 2.39 -13.74 4.11
C LEU A 32 3.14 -12.42 4.37
N GLY A 33 4.47 -12.43 4.40
CA GLY A 33 5.30 -11.24 4.52
C GLY A 33 5.14 -10.32 3.30
N LEU A 34 5.14 -10.88 2.09
CA LEU A 34 4.88 -10.11 0.86
C LEU A 34 3.44 -9.56 0.83
N LEU A 35 2.46 -10.36 1.24
CA LEU A 35 1.07 -9.91 1.36
C LEU A 35 0.94 -8.75 2.37
N GLY A 36 1.52 -8.89 3.56
CA GLY A 36 1.51 -7.88 4.60
C GLY A 36 2.26 -6.62 4.22
N GLY A 37 3.42 -6.76 3.58
CA GLY A 37 4.18 -5.64 3.03
C GLY A 37 3.39 -4.88 1.96
N GLY A 38 2.73 -5.58 1.04
CA GLY A 38 1.86 -4.97 0.04
C GLY A 38 0.67 -4.21 0.66
N LEU A 39 0.05 -4.76 1.71
CA LEU A 39 -1.02 -4.08 2.45
C LEU A 39 -0.52 -2.83 3.21
N LEU A 40 0.68 -2.87 3.79
CA LEU A 40 1.29 -1.69 4.39
C LEU A 40 1.52 -0.60 3.35
N VAL A 41 2.05 -0.97 2.18
CA VAL A 41 2.26 -0.03 1.07
C VAL A 41 0.94 0.62 0.62
N VAL A 42 -0.18 -0.11 0.58
CA VAL A 42 -1.51 0.48 0.31
C VAL A 42 -1.80 1.59 1.32
N THR A 43 -1.72 1.28 2.62
CA THR A 43 -2.06 2.25 3.66
C THR A 43 -1.12 3.46 3.68
N THR A 44 0.14 3.27 3.28
CA THR A 44 1.10 4.37 3.14
C THR A 44 0.77 5.25 1.94
N ILE A 45 0.44 4.66 0.78
CA ILE A 45 0.03 5.41 -0.41
C ILE A 45 -1.24 6.22 -0.12
N ASP A 46 -2.24 5.63 0.52
CA ASP A 46 -3.50 6.31 0.85
C ASP A 46 -3.25 7.53 1.76
N ARG A 47 -2.42 7.39 2.80
CA ARG A 47 -2.03 8.51 3.67
C ARG A 47 -1.22 9.58 2.95
N MET A 48 -0.35 9.19 2.02
CA MET A 48 0.39 10.15 1.19
C MET A 48 -0.58 10.92 0.29
N GLN A 49 -1.51 10.23 -0.35
CA GLN A 49 -2.54 10.85 -1.17
C GLN A 49 -3.33 11.88 -0.34
N ASP A 50 -3.80 11.52 0.86
CA ASP A 50 -4.52 12.46 1.73
C ASP A 50 -3.67 13.70 2.10
N LEU A 51 -2.39 13.50 2.45
CA LEU A 51 -1.49 14.60 2.84
C LEU A 51 -1.16 15.56 1.70
N TYR A 52 -1.02 15.01 0.49
CA TYR A 52 -0.57 15.77 -0.67
C TYR A 52 -1.73 16.35 -1.47
N TYR A 53 -2.80 15.59 -1.70
CA TYR A 53 -3.97 16.08 -2.44
C TYR A 53 -4.70 17.22 -1.72
N ASP A 54 -4.70 17.26 -0.38
CA ASP A 54 -5.27 18.39 0.37
C ASP A 54 -4.50 19.72 0.12
N ARG A 55 -3.27 19.64 -0.40
CA ARG A 55 -2.41 20.78 -0.75
C ARG A 55 -2.30 21.02 -2.25
N VAL A 56 -2.93 20.18 -3.09
CA VAL A 56 -2.90 20.37 -4.53
C VAL A 56 -3.85 21.50 -4.89
N GLU A 57 -3.31 22.48 -5.59
CA GLU A 57 -4.05 23.62 -6.13
C GLU A 57 -3.83 23.68 -7.63
N VAL A 58 -4.90 24.03 -8.34
CA VAL A 58 -4.86 24.32 -9.76
C VAL A 58 -4.35 25.73 -9.97
N ALA A 59 -3.32 25.89 -10.78
CA ALA A 59 -2.73 27.19 -11.08
C ALA A 59 -3.27 27.71 -12.42
N VAL A 60 -4.13 28.73 -12.36
CA VAL A 60 -4.58 29.46 -13.56
C VAL A 60 -3.69 30.69 -13.72
N PHE A 61 -2.71 30.61 -14.60
CA PHE A 61 -1.79 31.71 -14.87
C PHE A 61 -2.43 32.76 -15.77
N LEU A 62 -2.25 34.02 -15.40
CA LEU A 62 -2.80 35.16 -16.12
C LEU A 62 -1.83 35.64 -17.20
N SER A 63 -2.39 36.25 -18.24
CA SER A 63 -1.62 36.91 -19.29
C SER A 63 -0.71 38.01 -18.74
N GLU A 64 0.36 38.32 -19.48
CA GLU A 64 1.33 39.37 -19.09
C GLU A 64 0.66 40.73 -18.89
N ASP A 65 -0.32 41.07 -19.74
CA ASP A 65 -1.05 42.34 -19.67
C ASP A 65 -1.80 42.52 -18.35
N VAL A 66 -2.40 41.44 -17.82
CA VAL A 66 -3.11 41.46 -16.53
C VAL A 66 -2.10 41.43 -15.38
N SER A 67 -1.11 40.55 -15.49
CA SER A 67 -0.08 40.35 -14.45
C SER A 67 0.75 41.60 -14.17
N ALA A 68 1.01 42.43 -15.18
CA ALA A 68 1.83 43.64 -15.04
C ALA A 68 1.04 44.88 -14.60
N ASN A 69 -0.25 44.96 -14.94
CA ASN A 69 -1.03 46.19 -14.80
C ASN A 69 -2.10 46.16 -13.69
N ASP A 70 -2.44 44.98 -13.14
CA ASP A 70 -3.47 44.83 -12.11
C ASP A 70 -2.98 43.99 -10.90
N PRO A 71 -2.18 44.59 -10.00
CA PRO A 71 -1.57 43.88 -8.87
C PRO A 71 -2.56 43.46 -7.78
N GLU A 72 -3.78 44.00 -7.75
CA GLU A 72 -4.82 43.63 -6.78
C GLU A 72 -6.01 42.88 -7.40
N CYS A 73 -5.97 42.57 -8.70
CA CYS A 73 -7.06 41.92 -9.43
C CYS A 73 -8.40 42.69 -9.33
N SER A 74 -8.34 44.01 -9.49
CA SER A 74 -9.47 44.92 -9.33
C SER A 74 -10.14 45.30 -10.66
N ALA A 75 -9.43 45.16 -11.78
CA ALA A 75 -9.88 45.54 -13.11
C ALA A 75 -10.35 44.33 -13.92
N GLU A 76 -11.07 44.60 -15.01
CA GLU A 76 -11.34 43.58 -16.02
C GLU A 76 -10.08 43.31 -16.86
N PRO A 77 -9.79 42.05 -17.23
CA PRO A 77 -10.63 40.86 -17.05
C PRO A 77 -10.45 40.12 -15.70
N CYS A 78 -9.51 40.54 -14.84
CA CYS A 78 -9.13 39.78 -13.63
C CYS A 78 -10.30 39.54 -12.66
N SER A 79 -11.06 40.59 -12.33
CA SER A 79 -12.18 40.50 -11.39
C SER A 79 -13.31 39.59 -11.89
N SER A 80 -13.59 39.60 -13.20
CA SER A 80 -14.57 38.71 -13.83
C SER A 80 -14.15 37.24 -13.80
N LEU A 81 -12.88 36.95 -14.12
CA LEU A 81 -12.32 35.60 -14.06
C LEU A 81 -12.37 35.02 -12.64
N ARG A 82 -12.07 35.85 -11.63
CA ARG A 82 -12.18 35.46 -10.23
C ARG A 82 -13.60 35.03 -9.87
N ALA A 83 -14.60 35.85 -10.22
CA ALA A 83 -16.00 35.55 -9.92
C ALA A 83 -16.49 34.29 -10.65
N GLU A 84 -16.05 34.07 -11.89
CA GLU A 84 -16.36 32.86 -12.65
C GLU A 84 -15.73 31.60 -12.03
N LEU A 85 -14.47 31.67 -11.60
CA LEU A 85 -13.78 30.57 -10.90
C LEU A 85 -14.50 30.24 -9.57
N GLU A 86 -14.86 31.26 -8.78
CA GLU A 86 -15.58 31.07 -7.51
C GLU A 86 -17.00 30.50 -7.72
N ALA A 87 -17.64 30.79 -8.86
CA ALA A 87 -18.96 30.26 -9.20
C ALA A 87 -18.91 28.84 -9.82
N THR A 88 -17.73 28.34 -10.16
CA THR A 88 -17.57 27.04 -10.83
C THR A 88 -17.85 25.89 -9.86
N SER A 89 -18.66 24.92 -10.28
CA SER A 89 -19.03 23.80 -9.41
C SER A 89 -17.83 22.92 -9.08
N GLY A 90 -17.58 22.68 -7.79
CA GLY A 90 -16.46 21.85 -7.32
C GLY A 90 -15.21 22.65 -6.94
N VAL A 91 -15.23 23.98 -7.05
CA VAL A 91 -14.22 24.86 -6.46
C VAL A 91 -14.53 25.08 -4.98
N GLU A 92 -13.54 24.86 -4.11
CA GLU A 92 -13.62 25.11 -2.68
C GLU A 92 -13.16 26.52 -2.33
N SER A 93 -12.05 26.97 -2.92
CA SER A 93 -11.53 28.32 -2.73
C SER A 93 -10.71 28.80 -3.93
N VAL A 94 -10.65 30.12 -4.09
CA VAL A 94 -9.84 30.80 -5.09
C VAL A 94 -9.01 31.86 -4.38
N ALA A 95 -7.69 31.76 -4.49
CA ALA A 95 -6.76 32.76 -3.99
C ALA A 95 -6.03 33.40 -5.17
N PHE A 96 -5.98 34.73 -5.20
CA PHE A 96 -5.18 35.47 -6.17
C PHE A 96 -3.74 35.59 -5.63
N GLU A 97 -2.77 35.20 -6.44
CA GLU A 97 -1.35 35.35 -6.18
C GLU A 97 -0.80 36.37 -7.17
N SER A 98 -0.36 37.53 -6.66
CA SER A 98 0.26 38.56 -7.48
C SER A 98 1.64 38.11 -7.98
N ARG A 99 2.18 38.83 -8.96
CA ARG A 99 3.56 38.64 -9.44
C ARG A 99 4.59 38.72 -8.30
N GLU A 100 4.41 39.67 -7.39
CA GLU A 100 5.32 39.86 -6.26
C GLU A 100 5.20 38.72 -5.25
N ASP A 101 3.98 38.27 -4.96
CA ASP A 101 3.74 37.13 -4.07
C ASP A 101 4.32 35.84 -4.66
N ALA A 102 4.13 35.61 -5.96
CA ALA A 102 4.71 34.48 -6.67
C ALA A 102 6.25 34.49 -6.60
N PHE A 103 6.88 35.66 -6.74
CA PHE A 103 8.32 35.81 -6.58
C PHE A 103 8.78 35.54 -5.14
N ASN A 104 8.09 36.09 -4.14
CA ASN A 104 8.40 35.85 -2.74
C ASN A 104 8.28 34.36 -2.37
N ARG A 105 7.23 33.69 -2.85
CA ARG A 105 7.04 32.25 -2.66
C ARG A 105 8.14 31.44 -3.35
N PHE A 106 8.53 31.83 -4.57
CA PHE A 106 9.66 31.19 -5.27
C PHE A 106 10.96 31.30 -4.46
N GLN A 107 11.27 32.48 -3.90
CA GLN A 107 12.47 32.67 -3.09
C GLN A 107 12.47 31.84 -1.80
N GLN A 108 11.30 31.57 -1.21
CA GLN A 108 11.16 30.70 -0.05
C GLN A 108 11.34 29.22 -0.41
N ILE A 109 10.69 28.75 -1.48
CA ILE A 109 10.78 27.34 -1.91
C ILE A 109 12.22 26.96 -2.26
N PHE A 110 12.94 27.87 -2.92
CA PHE A 110 14.31 27.65 -3.38
C PHE A 110 15.36 28.25 -2.44
N GLU A 111 15.06 28.42 -1.15
CA GLU A 111 15.99 29.00 -0.17
C GLU A 111 17.33 28.24 -0.12
N SER A 112 17.27 26.91 -0.27
CA SER A 112 18.44 26.01 -0.29
C SER A 112 19.21 26.00 -1.61
N GLN A 113 18.74 26.70 -2.65
CA GLN A 113 19.31 26.69 -4.01
C GLN A 113 19.57 28.12 -4.52
N PRO A 114 20.69 28.75 -4.10
CA PRO A 114 20.97 30.16 -4.40
C PRO A 114 21.08 30.46 -5.90
N GLU A 115 21.56 29.51 -6.70
CA GLU A 115 21.68 29.65 -8.17
C GLU A 115 20.32 29.90 -8.84
N LEU A 116 19.24 29.28 -8.35
CA LEU A 116 17.89 29.47 -8.88
C LEU A 116 17.30 30.82 -8.47
N ARG A 117 17.64 31.31 -7.27
CA ARG A 117 17.16 32.59 -6.74
C ARG A 117 17.75 33.80 -7.46
N GLU A 118 19.01 33.69 -7.89
CA GLU A 118 19.70 34.76 -8.64
C GLU A 118 19.21 34.86 -10.10
N LEU A 119 18.72 33.75 -10.66
CA LEU A 119 18.22 33.71 -12.03
C LEU A 119 16.74 34.16 -12.13
N ALA A 120 15.96 33.97 -11.05
CA ALA A 120 14.57 34.35 -11.03
C ALA A 120 14.38 35.87 -11.03
N ARG A 121 13.45 36.35 -11.87
CA ARG A 121 13.00 37.73 -11.87
C ARG A 121 11.48 37.77 -11.72
N PRO A 122 10.90 38.80 -11.06
CA PRO A 122 9.45 38.91 -10.90
C PRO A 122 8.72 38.86 -12.25
N GLU A 123 9.28 39.46 -13.30
CA GLU A 123 8.64 39.50 -14.63
C GLU A 123 8.56 38.12 -15.31
N ALA A 124 9.36 37.14 -14.85
CA ALA A 124 9.28 35.77 -15.33
C ALA A 124 8.20 34.93 -14.62
N LEU A 125 7.54 35.50 -13.60
CA LEU A 125 6.53 34.85 -12.77
C LEU A 125 5.18 35.56 -12.96
N PRO A 126 4.31 35.09 -13.87
CA PRO A 126 3.00 35.70 -14.06
C PRO A 126 2.13 35.56 -12.81
N ALA A 127 1.20 36.50 -12.63
CA ALA A 127 0.18 36.39 -11.59
C ALA A 127 -0.71 35.17 -11.86
N SER A 128 -1.28 34.58 -10.82
CA SER A 128 -2.09 33.37 -10.97
C SER A 128 -3.24 33.29 -9.97
N PHE A 129 -4.30 32.61 -10.35
CA PHE A 129 -5.29 32.12 -9.39
C PHE A 129 -4.90 30.72 -8.93
N ARG A 130 -4.76 30.55 -7.62
CA ARG A 130 -4.62 29.28 -6.92
C ARG A 130 -6.01 28.79 -6.56
N VAL A 131 -6.48 27.78 -7.28
CA VAL A 131 -7.84 27.26 -7.16
C VAL A 131 -7.78 25.90 -6.46
N LYS A 132 -8.37 25.82 -5.27
CA LYS A 132 -8.52 24.55 -4.56
C LYS A 132 -9.82 23.89 -4.99
N LEU A 133 -9.74 22.65 -5.43
CA LEU A 133 -10.90 21.85 -5.82
C LEU A 133 -11.34 20.96 -4.67
N ALA A 134 -12.65 20.80 -4.52
CA ALA A 134 -13.23 19.83 -3.59
C ALA A 134 -12.87 18.38 -3.97
N ASP A 135 -12.65 18.14 -5.26
CA ASP A 135 -12.09 16.89 -5.79
C ASP A 135 -10.87 17.23 -6.67
N PRO A 136 -9.63 17.02 -6.17
CA PRO A 136 -8.40 17.31 -6.91
C PRO A 136 -8.28 16.55 -8.24
N GLN A 137 -8.99 15.42 -8.40
CA GLN A 137 -8.98 14.65 -9.65
C GLN A 137 -9.84 15.27 -10.75
N ARG A 138 -10.59 16.34 -10.45
CA ARG A 138 -11.46 17.02 -11.42
C ARG A 138 -10.84 18.27 -12.04
N PHE A 139 -9.50 18.37 -12.03
CA PHE A 139 -8.74 19.43 -12.68
C PHE A 139 -9.15 19.65 -14.14
N ASP A 140 -9.41 18.57 -14.88
CA ASP A 140 -9.77 18.62 -16.30
C ASP A 140 -10.94 19.56 -16.61
N VAL A 141 -11.87 19.72 -15.66
CA VAL A 141 -13.03 20.61 -15.81
C VAL A 141 -12.58 22.08 -15.86
N ILE A 142 -11.70 22.48 -14.94
CA ILE A 142 -11.14 23.85 -14.91
C ILE A 142 -10.23 24.08 -16.11
N ALA A 143 -9.38 23.10 -16.43
CA ALA A 143 -8.47 23.20 -17.56
C ALA A 143 -9.24 23.42 -18.87
N GLN A 144 -10.28 22.62 -19.14
CA GLN A 144 -11.08 22.76 -20.36
C GLN A 144 -11.89 24.05 -20.43
N GLU A 145 -12.40 24.53 -19.29
CA GLU A 145 -13.28 25.71 -19.25
C GLU A 145 -12.52 27.04 -19.34
N PHE A 146 -11.32 27.12 -18.76
CA PHE A 146 -10.56 28.36 -18.63
C PHE A 146 -9.37 28.45 -19.60
N THR A 147 -8.93 27.33 -20.20
CA THR A 147 -7.87 27.38 -21.23
C THR A 147 -8.37 28.14 -22.47
N GLY A 148 -7.64 29.20 -22.85
CA GLY A 148 -7.99 30.04 -23.99
C GLY A 148 -9.00 31.14 -23.71
N ARG A 149 -9.43 31.36 -22.46
CA ARG A 149 -10.19 32.56 -22.07
C ARG A 149 -9.32 33.81 -22.12
N ALA A 150 -9.93 34.95 -22.42
CA ALA A 150 -9.24 36.23 -22.42
C ALA A 150 -8.70 36.54 -21.02
N GLY A 151 -7.42 36.91 -20.93
CA GLY A 151 -6.74 37.17 -19.64
C GLY A 151 -6.06 35.95 -19.02
N VAL A 152 -6.29 34.73 -19.52
CA VAL A 152 -5.62 33.49 -19.08
C VAL A 152 -4.51 33.12 -20.07
N ASP A 153 -3.30 32.90 -19.56
CA ASP A 153 -2.15 32.39 -20.34
C ASP A 153 -2.22 30.86 -20.45
N ARG A 154 -2.26 30.19 -19.30
CA ARG A 154 -2.28 28.72 -19.21
C ARG A 154 -2.86 28.25 -17.89
N VAL A 155 -3.44 27.05 -17.92
CA VAL A 155 -3.93 26.35 -16.73
C VAL A 155 -3.01 25.16 -16.49
N GLN A 156 -2.41 25.07 -15.30
CA GLN A 156 -1.48 24.01 -14.95
C GLN A 156 -1.97 23.25 -13.73
N ASP A 157 -1.98 21.92 -13.85
CA ASP A 157 -2.19 21.04 -12.71
C ASP A 157 -0.86 20.84 -11.97
N GLN A 158 -0.88 21.08 -10.68
CA GLN A 158 0.24 20.71 -9.81
C GLN A 158 0.14 19.24 -9.37
N GLY A 159 -1.02 18.61 -9.54
CA GLY A 159 -1.32 17.22 -9.21
C GLY A 159 -0.81 16.18 -10.22
N GLU A 160 -0.57 16.56 -11.48
CA GLU A 160 -0.14 15.62 -12.55
C GLU A 160 1.11 14.81 -12.17
N TYR A 161 2.14 15.47 -11.63
CA TYR A 161 3.37 14.81 -11.19
C TYR A 161 3.14 13.87 -9.99
N LEU A 162 2.22 14.23 -9.10
CA LEU A 162 1.83 13.39 -7.96
C LEU A 162 1.07 12.17 -8.44
N GLU A 163 0.20 12.33 -9.45
CA GLU A 163 -0.54 11.23 -10.04
C GLU A 163 0.40 10.23 -10.72
N GLU A 164 1.36 10.68 -11.52
CA GLU A 164 2.36 9.80 -12.14
C GLU A 164 3.19 9.03 -11.08
N LEU A 165 3.56 9.71 -9.99
CA LEU A 165 4.22 9.08 -8.85
C LEU A 165 3.33 8.01 -8.20
N PHE A 166 2.07 8.32 -7.88
CA PHE A 166 1.15 7.38 -7.24
C PHE A 166 0.77 6.21 -8.15
N GLN A 167 0.68 6.42 -9.46
CA GLN A 167 0.49 5.36 -10.44
C GLN A 167 1.71 4.43 -10.46
N THR A 168 2.92 4.97 -10.41
CA THR A 168 4.16 4.19 -10.34
C THR A 168 4.22 3.37 -9.05
N LEU A 169 3.94 3.99 -7.90
CA LEU A 169 3.87 3.29 -6.60
C LEU A 169 2.79 2.20 -6.59
N SER A 170 1.64 2.48 -7.19
CA SER A 170 0.56 1.49 -7.38
C SER A 170 0.98 0.33 -8.28
N GLY A 171 1.80 0.59 -9.31
CA GLY A 171 2.41 -0.45 -10.15
C GLY A 171 3.32 -1.38 -9.36
N VAL A 172 4.22 -0.83 -8.52
CA VAL A 172 5.10 -1.59 -7.64
C VAL A 172 4.32 -2.42 -6.62
N ARG A 173 3.26 -1.84 -6.04
CA ARG A 173 2.32 -2.55 -5.16
C ARG A 173 1.69 -3.74 -5.89
N ASN A 174 1.17 -3.53 -7.09
CA ASN A 174 0.50 -4.59 -7.86
C ASN A 174 1.47 -5.71 -8.24
N ALA A 175 2.71 -5.37 -8.60
CA ALA A 175 3.78 -6.35 -8.83
C ALA A 175 4.08 -7.17 -7.55
N THR A 176 4.11 -6.52 -6.39
CA THR A 176 4.30 -7.20 -5.09
C THR A 176 3.18 -8.21 -4.82
N PHE A 177 1.92 -7.85 -5.09
CA PHE A 177 0.80 -8.78 -4.96
C PHE A 177 0.85 -9.92 -5.98
N ALA A 178 1.31 -9.68 -7.21
CA ALA A 178 1.50 -10.73 -8.20
C ALA A 178 2.55 -11.77 -7.72
N VAL A 179 3.67 -11.30 -7.17
CA VAL A 179 4.69 -12.18 -6.57
C VAL A 179 4.13 -12.91 -5.34
N ALA A 180 3.38 -12.22 -4.48
CA ALA A 180 2.74 -12.82 -3.31
C ALA A 180 1.77 -13.94 -3.71
N LEU A 181 1.01 -13.77 -4.80
CA LEU A 181 0.11 -14.78 -5.34
C LEU A 181 0.86 -16.02 -5.82
N VAL A 182 1.95 -15.85 -6.58
CA VAL A 182 2.80 -16.96 -7.01
C VAL A 182 3.40 -17.70 -5.81
N GLN A 183 3.86 -16.96 -4.79
CA GLN A 183 4.36 -17.54 -3.55
C GLN A 183 3.26 -18.27 -2.77
N ALA A 184 2.04 -17.76 -2.77
CA ALA A 184 0.91 -18.44 -2.16
C ALA A 184 0.66 -19.79 -2.85
N LEU A 185 0.67 -19.84 -4.18
CA LEU A 185 0.56 -21.09 -4.94
C LEU A 185 1.70 -22.08 -4.60
N ALA A 186 2.94 -21.60 -4.47
CA ALA A 186 4.06 -22.42 -4.04
C ALA A 186 3.85 -22.98 -2.62
N ALA A 187 3.37 -22.16 -1.68
CA ALA A 187 3.03 -22.60 -0.33
C ALA A 187 1.92 -23.66 -0.35
N LEU A 188 0.86 -23.48 -1.15
CA LEU A 188 -0.21 -24.47 -1.32
C LEU A 188 0.33 -25.84 -1.77
N LEU A 189 1.23 -25.84 -2.76
CA LEU A 189 1.84 -27.07 -3.27
C LEU A 189 2.74 -27.74 -2.22
N LEU A 190 3.53 -26.96 -1.48
CA LEU A 190 4.37 -27.48 -0.40
C LEU A 190 3.55 -28.05 0.76
N ILE A 191 2.47 -27.38 1.16
CA ILE A 191 1.54 -27.88 2.18
C ILE A 191 0.93 -29.20 1.71
N SER A 192 0.43 -29.23 0.47
CA SER A 192 -0.18 -30.43 -0.11
C SER A 192 0.80 -31.61 -0.13
N ASN A 193 2.02 -31.38 -0.63
CA ASN A 193 3.08 -32.40 -0.66
C ASN A 193 3.47 -32.88 0.74
N THR A 194 3.62 -31.95 1.70
CA THR A 194 3.98 -32.30 3.07
C THR A 194 2.92 -33.16 3.74
N ILE A 195 1.64 -32.84 3.53
CA ILE A 195 0.52 -33.65 4.05
C ILE A 195 0.50 -35.03 3.42
N GLN A 196 0.73 -35.14 2.11
CA GLN A 196 0.79 -36.44 1.43
C GLN A 196 1.92 -37.32 1.98
N VAL A 197 3.13 -36.76 2.15
CA VAL A 197 4.28 -37.46 2.71
C VAL A 197 4.02 -37.87 4.17
N SER A 198 3.44 -36.97 4.98
CA SER A 198 3.09 -37.25 6.38
C SER A 198 2.04 -38.37 6.46
N ALA A 199 0.99 -38.31 5.65
CA ALA A 199 -0.06 -39.32 5.59
C ALA A 199 0.48 -40.69 5.12
N PHE A 200 1.37 -40.71 4.12
CA PHE A 200 2.00 -41.94 3.64
C PHE A 200 2.87 -42.59 4.71
N THR A 201 3.65 -41.80 5.45
CA THR A 201 4.53 -42.29 6.51
C THR A 201 3.74 -42.91 7.68
N ARG A 202 2.55 -42.36 7.96
CA ARG A 202 1.64 -42.82 9.03
C ARG A 202 0.53 -43.77 8.56
N ARG A 203 0.60 -44.28 7.32
CA ARG A 203 -0.47 -45.10 6.72
C ARG A 203 -0.83 -46.34 7.54
N THR A 204 0.16 -46.98 8.17
CA THR A 204 -0.04 -48.19 8.98
C THR A 204 -0.78 -47.88 10.28
N GLU A 205 -0.41 -46.78 10.96
CA GLU A 205 -1.07 -46.31 12.18
C GLU A 205 -2.53 -45.93 11.89
N VAL A 206 -2.75 -45.18 10.80
CA VAL A 206 -4.09 -44.81 10.33
C VAL A 206 -4.92 -46.05 9.95
N GLY A 207 -4.30 -47.06 9.34
CA GLY A 207 -4.94 -48.34 9.01
C GLY A 207 -5.43 -49.09 10.24
N ILE A 208 -4.59 -49.18 11.28
CA ILE A 208 -4.97 -49.82 12.56
C ILE A 208 -6.12 -49.07 13.22
N MET A 209 -6.07 -47.73 13.29
CA MET A 209 -7.15 -46.92 13.87
C MET A 209 -8.49 -47.11 13.15
N ARG A 210 -8.46 -47.28 11.82
CA ARG A 210 -9.69 -47.50 11.05
C ARG A 210 -10.28 -48.90 11.27
N LEU A 211 -9.45 -49.91 11.47
CA LEU A 211 -9.91 -51.26 11.82
C LEU A 211 -10.59 -51.30 13.19
N THR A 212 -10.24 -50.39 14.10
CA THR A 212 -10.91 -50.25 15.41
C THR A 212 -12.12 -49.31 15.38
N GLY A 213 -12.57 -48.86 14.20
CA GLY A 213 -13.78 -48.05 14.05
C GLY A 213 -13.57 -46.53 14.15
N ALA A 214 -12.33 -46.03 14.10
CA ALA A 214 -12.09 -44.59 14.10
C ALA A 214 -12.70 -43.89 12.88
N THR A 215 -13.35 -42.75 13.10
CA THR A 215 -13.94 -41.96 12.03
C THR A 215 -12.87 -41.31 11.14
N ARG A 216 -13.21 -40.98 9.89
CA ARG A 216 -12.28 -40.29 8.97
C ARG A 216 -11.75 -38.99 9.58
N TRP A 217 -12.61 -38.24 10.26
CA TRP A 217 -12.24 -37.03 10.97
C TRP A 217 -11.22 -37.27 12.09
N TYR A 218 -11.37 -38.36 12.84
CA TYR A 218 -10.40 -38.71 13.88
C TYR A 218 -9.00 -38.97 13.30
N THR A 219 -8.92 -39.67 12.16
CA THR A 219 -7.64 -40.01 11.52
C THR A 219 -7.01 -38.85 10.73
N GLN A 220 -7.80 -37.89 10.26
CA GLN A 220 -7.33 -36.76 9.43
C GLN A 220 -6.99 -35.50 10.23
N LEU A 221 -7.58 -35.32 11.41
CA LEU A 221 -7.42 -34.13 12.24
C LEU A 221 -5.94 -33.80 12.58
N PRO A 222 -5.06 -34.75 12.92
CA PRO A 222 -3.67 -34.45 13.23
C PRO A 222 -2.93 -33.77 12.07
N PHE A 223 -3.13 -34.25 10.84
CA PHE A 223 -2.51 -33.69 9.64
C PHE A 223 -3.03 -32.29 9.30
N LEU A 224 -4.34 -32.06 9.49
CA LEU A 224 -4.93 -30.75 9.30
C LEU A 224 -4.38 -29.74 10.33
N LEU A 225 -4.25 -30.16 11.59
CA LEU A 225 -3.68 -29.32 12.64
C LEU A 225 -2.18 -29.04 12.41
N GLU A 226 -1.40 -30.00 11.92
CA GLU A 226 -0.01 -29.78 11.52
C GLU A 226 0.10 -28.63 10.50
N ALA A 227 -0.76 -28.63 9.47
CA ALA A 227 -0.78 -27.58 8.46
C ALA A 227 -1.20 -26.22 9.04
N VAL A 228 -2.27 -26.18 9.85
CA VAL A 228 -2.74 -24.93 10.48
C VAL A 228 -1.69 -24.36 11.43
N VAL A 229 -1.04 -25.19 12.24
CA VAL A 229 0.02 -24.76 13.14
C VAL A 229 1.23 -24.24 12.36
N ALA A 230 1.64 -24.92 11.28
CA ALA A 230 2.69 -24.43 10.40
C ALA A 230 2.33 -23.07 9.77
N GLY A 231 1.08 -22.89 9.32
CA GLY A 231 0.58 -21.63 8.79
C GLY A 231 0.55 -20.50 9.81
N LEU A 232 0.15 -20.79 11.04
CA LEU A 232 0.17 -19.82 12.15
C LEU A 232 1.60 -19.42 12.52
N ILE A 233 2.53 -20.39 12.63
CA ILE A 233 3.95 -20.09 12.89
C ILE A 233 4.53 -19.26 11.75
N GLY A 234 4.21 -19.60 10.49
CA GLY A 234 4.60 -18.83 9.32
C GLY A 234 4.07 -17.39 9.39
N GLY A 235 2.81 -17.21 9.77
CA GLY A 235 2.21 -15.89 9.96
C GLY A 235 2.86 -15.08 11.09
N VAL A 236 3.18 -15.70 12.23
CA VAL A 236 3.94 -15.04 13.30
C VAL A 236 5.32 -14.62 12.82
N LEU A 237 6.03 -15.49 12.09
CA LEU A 237 7.33 -15.16 11.51
C LEU A 237 7.23 -14.04 10.48
N ALA A 238 6.16 -13.98 9.68
CA ALA A 238 5.91 -12.88 8.76
C ALA A 238 5.73 -11.55 9.51
N VAL A 239 4.95 -11.53 10.59
CA VAL A 239 4.74 -10.32 11.41
C VAL A 239 6.04 -9.87 12.08
N VAL A 240 6.80 -10.81 12.65
CA VAL A 240 8.13 -10.51 13.22
C VAL A 240 9.06 -9.98 12.12
N GLY A 241 9.11 -10.63 10.97
CA GLY A 241 9.92 -10.22 9.82
C GLY A 241 9.56 -8.82 9.33
N LEU A 242 8.27 -8.49 9.23
CA LEU A 242 7.80 -7.16 8.87
C LEU A 242 8.21 -6.12 9.91
N THR A 243 8.06 -6.44 11.20
CA THR A 243 8.46 -5.54 12.29
C THR A 243 9.97 -5.29 12.29
N THR A 244 10.78 -6.33 12.10
CA THR A 244 12.24 -6.23 12.00
C THR A 244 12.66 -5.49 10.73
N ALA A 245 12.05 -5.77 9.59
CA ALA A 245 12.33 -5.05 8.34
C ALA A 245 12.03 -3.55 8.48
N LYS A 246 10.92 -3.22 9.16
CA LYS A 246 10.56 -1.84 9.46
C LYS A 246 11.64 -1.16 10.31
N THR A 247 11.98 -1.72 11.47
CA THR A 247 12.86 -1.04 12.43
C THR A 247 14.34 -1.08 12.06
N ALA A 248 14.81 -2.16 11.45
CA ALA A 248 16.22 -2.35 11.14
C ALA A 248 16.61 -1.83 9.75
N PHE A 249 15.66 -1.72 8.82
CA PHE A 249 15.93 -1.33 7.44
C PHE A 249 15.17 -0.07 7.04
N ILE A 250 13.83 -0.07 7.08
CA ILE A 250 13.03 1.05 6.57
C ILE A 250 13.28 2.33 7.37
N ASP A 251 13.21 2.27 8.70
CA ASP A 251 13.41 3.45 9.56
C ASP A 251 14.82 4.04 9.40
N VAL A 252 15.83 3.22 9.08
CA VAL A 252 17.22 3.65 8.92
C VAL A 252 17.47 4.24 7.53
N VAL A 253 16.98 3.57 6.48
CA VAL A 253 17.22 3.99 5.09
C VAL A 253 16.36 5.20 4.71
N LEU A 254 15.16 5.31 5.26
CA LEU A 254 14.24 6.42 4.99
C LEU A 254 14.25 7.49 6.10
N ALA A 255 15.24 7.49 7.01
CA ALA A 255 15.31 8.43 8.12
C ALA A 255 15.20 9.89 7.65
N ASP A 256 16.04 10.29 6.70
CA ASP A 256 16.07 11.65 6.15
C ASP A 256 14.76 12.02 5.44
N VAL A 257 14.17 11.05 4.73
CA VAL A 257 12.90 11.22 3.99
C VAL A 257 11.73 11.42 4.96
N PHE A 258 11.74 10.70 6.08
CA PHE A 258 10.74 10.84 7.13
C PHE A 258 10.90 12.13 7.94
N GLU A 259 12.13 12.60 8.16
CA GLU A 259 12.38 13.89 8.81
C GLU A 259 12.00 15.07 7.92
N ALA A 260 12.20 14.95 6.60
CA ALA A 260 11.75 15.93 5.63
C ALA A 260 10.21 15.99 5.46
N GLY A 261 9.46 15.09 6.12
CA GLY A 261 8.00 15.05 6.05
C GLY A 261 7.45 14.60 4.68
N ILE A 262 8.30 13.99 3.84
CA ILE A 262 7.92 13.59 2.47
C ILE A 262 7.08 12.30 2.49
N VAL A 263 7.36 11.40 3.43
CA VAL A 263 6.65 10.12 3.55
C VAL A 263 6.14 9.95 4.99
N PRO A 264 4.86 9.59 5.19
CA PRO A 264 4.36 9.28 6.52
C PRO A 264 5.05 8.02 7.05
N ARG A 265 5.52 8.07 8.30
CA ARG A 265 6.17 6.93 8.94
C ARG A 265 5.19 5.78 9.11
N ILE A 266 5.60 4.57 8.72
CA ILE A 266 4.88 3.34 9.04
C ILE A 266 4.97 3.13 10.55
N THR A 267 3.83 3.01 11.23
CA THR A 267 3.81 2.82 12.68
C THR A 267 3.73 1.34 13.04
N LEU A 268 4.14 1.01 14.27
CA LEU A 268 3.92 -0.34 14.81
C LEU A 268 2.43 -0.68 14.92
N SER A 269 1.55 0.32 15.05
CA SER A 269 0.11 0.09 15.04
C SER A 269 -0.37 -0.40 13.68
N ASP A 270 0.19 0.08 12.56
CA ASP A 270 -0.19 -0.37 11.22
C ASP A 270 0.08 -1.87 11.04
N ILE A 271 1.25 -2.33 11.49
CA ILE A 271 1.62 -3.75 11.50
C ILE A 271 0.70 -4.53 12.45
N ALA A 272 0.41 -3.97 13.63
CA ALA A 272 -0.49 -4.59 14.59
C ALA A 272 -1.92 -4.75 14.03
N PHE A 273 -2.44 -3.79 13.26
CA PHE A 273 -3.76 -3.90 12.62
C PHE A 273 -3.79 -4.95 11.51
N ILE A 274 -2.71 -5.12 10.75
CA ILE A 274 -2.62 -6.11 9.66
C ILE A 274 -2.33 -7.52 10.19
N SER A 275 -1.64 -7.66 11.33
CA SER A 275 -1.23 -8.95 11.87
C SER A 275 -2.37 -9.97 12.10
N PRO A 276 -3.56 -9.62 12.65
CA PRO A 276 -4.70 -10.52 12.71
C PRO A 276 -5.14 -11.03 11.33
N VAL A 277 -5.14 -10.16 10.32
CA VAL A 277 -5.50 -10.53 8.94
C VAL A 277 -4.52 -11.56 8.40
N LEU A 278 -3.21 -11.35 8.58
CA LEU A 278 -2.19 -12.30 8.12
C LEU A 278 -2.30 -13.66 8.82
N LEU A 279 -2.58 -13.68 10.13
CA LEU A 279 -2.75 -14.92 10.87
C LEU A 279 -4.01 -15.67 10.43
N LEU A 280 -5.12 -14.95 10.22
CA LEU A 280 -6.37 -15.54 9.73
C LEU A 280 -6.22 -16.08 8.30
N VAL A 281 -5.57 -15.33 7.42
CA VAL A 281 -5.30 -15.77 6.04
C VAL A 281 -4.35 -16.97 6.04
N GLY A 282 -3.27 -16.94 6.81
CA GLY A 282 -2.32 -18.05 6.93
C GLY A 282 -2.97 -19.33 7.47
N ALA A 283 -3.74 -19.22 8.55
CA ALA A 283 -4.48 -20.35 9.13
C ALA A 283 -5.57 -20.86 8.17
N GLY A 284 -6.32 -19.94 7.55
CA GLY A 284 -7.40 -20.26 6.62
C GLY A 284 -6.90 -20.98 5.36
N ILE A 285 -5.88 -20.43 4.70
CA ILE A 285 -5.24 -21.06 3.54
C ILE A 285 -4.72 -22.44 3.91
N SER A 286 -4.01 -22.57 5.03
CA SER A 286 -3.44 -23.86 5.46
C SER A 286 -4.53 -24.89 5.78
N ALA A 287 -5.61 -24.47 6.45
CA ALA A 287 -6.76 -25.33 6.75
C ALA A 287 -7.47 -25.81 5.46
N VAL A 288 -7.77 -24.89 4.55
CA VAL A 288 -8.45 -25.21 3.28
C VAL A 288 -7.58 -26.16 2.44
N THR A 289 -6.30 -25.86 2.30
CA THR A 289 -5.36 -26.68 1.54
C THR A 289 -5.23 -28.07 2.12
N GLY A 290 -5.08 -28.16 3.44
CA GLY A 290 -4.96 -29.45 4.11
C GLY A 290 -6.23 -30.28 4.00
N TYR A 291 -7.39 -29.65 4.16
CA TYR A 291 -8.67 -30.32 3.98
C TYR A 291 -8.86 -30.85 2.56
N VAL A 292 -8.61 -30.01 1.55
CA VAL A 292 -8.74 -30.38 0.13
C VAL A 292 -7.79 -31.52 -0.21
N THR A 293 -6.53 -31.45 0.24
CA THR A 293 -5.53 -32.49 0.00
C THR A 293 -5.93 -33.82 0.61
N LEU A 294 -6.35 -33.83 1.87
CA LEU A 294 -6.78 -35.05 2.57
C LEU A 294 -8.02 -35.66 1.91
N ARG A 295 -8.96 -34.83 1.42
CA ARG A 295 -10.18 -35.29 0.77
C ARG A 295 -9.93 -35.89 -0.62
N LEU A 296 -8.99 -35.31 -1.38
CA LEU A 296 -8.68 -35.75 -2.74
C LEU A 296 -7.74 -36.98 -2.75
N TYR A 297 -6.70 -36.99 -1.92
CA TYR A 297 -5.62 -37.97 -2.04
C TYR A 297 -5.65 -39.09 -1.00
N VAL A 298 -6.24 -38.88 0.19
CA VAL A 298 -6.29 -39.90 1.28
C VAL A 298 -7.65 -40.60 1.28
N ARG A 299 -8.07 -41.06 0.10
CA ARG A 299 -9.41 -41.65 -0.14
C ARG A 299 -9.48 -43.17 0.04
N THR A 300 -8.37 -43.85 0.21
CA THR A 300 -8.31 -45.21 0.77
C THR A 300 -8.45 -45.16 2.27
#